data_AF-A0A0B8QLM1-F1
#
_entry.id   AF-A0A0B8QLM1-F1
#
_cell.length_a   1.000
_cell.length_b   1.000
_cell.length_c   1.000
_cell.angle_alpha   90.00
_cell.angle_beta   90.00
_cell.angle_gamma   90.00
#
_symmetry.space_group_name_H-M   'P 1'
#
loop_
_entity.id
_entity.type
_entity.pdbx_description
1 polymer ?
#
loop_
_entity_poly.entity_id
_entity_poly.type
_entity_poly.pdbx_seq_one_letter_code
_entity_poly.pdbx_strand_id
1 'polypeptide(L)'
;MQCWIALPEELAEIEPSFIHIKKEQLPVSIYEDVMIRLIAGEAYGMSSPVKTYSPLFYLDITADKGSLVERPNRHQEAAIYCISGSIEVGGINLEQPVCFA
;
A
#
# COMPACT_ATOMS: atom_id res chain seq x y z
N MET A 1 -1.03 7.34 9.21
CA MET A 1 -2.10 6.39 8.85
C MET A 1 -1.98 5.16 9.73
N GLN A 2 -3.11 4.62 10.19
CA GLN A 2 -3.18 3.33 10.88
C GLN A 2 -4.16 2.44 10.11
N CYS A 3 -3.77 1.19 9.85
CA CYS A 3 -4.59 0.19 9.17
C CYS A 3 -4.66 -1.06 10.04
N TRP A 4 -5.86 -1.65 10.16
CA TRP A 4 -6.07 -2.90 10.87
C TRP A 4 -6.38 -3.98 9.84
N ILE A 5 -5.64 -5.08 9.89
CA ILE A 5 -5.78 -6.21 8.99
C ILE A 5 -6.32 -7.37 9.83
N ALA A 6 -7.48 -7.90 9.46
CA ALA A 6 -8.04 -9.05 10.12
C ALA A 6 -7.13 -10.27 9.90
N LEU A 7 -6.90 -11.04 10.96
CA LEU A 7 -6.21 -12.32 10.86
C LEU A 7 -7.15 -13.36 10.24
N PRO A 8 -6.62 -14.36 9.51
CA PRO A 8 -7.35 -15.59 9.22
C PRO A 8 -7.88 -16.23 10.50
N GLU A 9 -9.02 -16.92 10.39
CA GLU A 9 -9.72 -17.51 11.53
C GLU A 9 -8.82 -18.47 12.32
N GLU A 10 -7.99 -19.27 11.63
CA GLU A 10 -7.10 -20.25 12.26
C GLU A 10 -5.98 -19.61 13.11
N LEU A 11 -5.78 -18.30 12.97
CA LEU A 11 -4.75 -17.52 13.67
C LEU A 11 -5.35 -16.49 14.64
N ALA A 12 -6.67 -16.52 14.87
CA ALA A 12 -7.35 -15.55 15.73
C ALA A 12 -6.80 -15.51 17.17
N GLU A 13 -6.28 -16.63 17.67
CA GLU A 13 -5.72 -16.79 19.01
C GLU A 13 -4.18 -16.88 19.03
N ILE A 14 -3.50 -16.47 17.96
CA ILE A 14 -2.03 -16.44 17.96
C ILE A 14 -1.48 -15.51 19.06
N GLU A 15 -0.37 -15.89 19.67
CA GLU A 15 0.31 -15.06 20.67
C GLU A 15 0.60 -13.65 20.12
N PRO A 16 0.27 -12.59 20.89
CA PRO A 16 0.47 -11.22 20.44
C PRO A 16 1.97 -10.94 20.27
N SER A 17 2.30 -10.17 19.26
CA SER A 17 3.68 -9.77 19.00
C SER A 17 3.74 -8.36 18.42
N PHE A 18 4.89 -7.73 18.58
CA PHE A 18 5.19 -6.42 18.01
C PHE A 18 6.52 -6.48 17.28
N ILE A 19 6.54 -5.94 16.06
CA ILE A 19 7.73 -5.86 15.23
C ILE A 19 7.88 -4.42 14.77
N HIS A 20 9.02 -3.82 15.08
CA HIS A 20 9.38 -2.50 14.59
C HIS A 20 10.22 -2.64 13.32
N ILE A 21 9.74 -2.07 12.22
CA ILE A 21 10.46 -1.97 10.95
C ILE A 21 10.77 -0.50 10.69
N LYS A 22 12.05 -0.17 10.49
CA LYS A 22 12.47 1.18 10.15
C LYS A 22 12.22 1.47 8.68
N LYS A 23 12.07 2.76 8.35
CA LYS A 23 11.82 3.22 6.98
C LYS A 23 12.86 2.71 5.98
N GLU A 24 14.12 2.65 6.38
CA GLU A 24 15.25 2.25 5.54
C GLU A 24 15.26 0.75 5.21
N GLN A 25 14.47 -0.05 5.94
CA GLN A 25 14.32 -1.49 5.71
C GLN A 25 13.18 -1.80 4.74
N LEU A 26 12.33 -0.82 4.43
CA LEU A 26 11.21 -1.02 3.51
C LEU A 26 11.70 -0.91 2.06
N PRO A 27 11.27 -1.82 1.16
CA PRO A 27 11.57 -1.71 -0.25
C PRO A 27 11.01 -0.41 -0.83
N VAL A 28 11.84 0.26 -1.63
CA VAL A 28 11.45 1.44 -2.37
C VAL A 28 11.81 1.23 -3.83
N SER A 29 10.84 1.46 -4.72
CA SER A 29 11.04 1.56 -6.16
C SER A 29 10.88 3.02 -6.56
N ILE A 30 11.77 3.49 -7.43
CA ILE A 30 11.68 4.81 -8.05
C ILE A 30 11.77 4.58 -9.55
N TYR A 31 10.77 5.03 -10.29
CA TYR A 31 10.76 5.01 -11.74
C TYR A 31 10.05 6.26 -12.25
N GLU A 32 10.62 6.85 -13.31
CA GLU A 32 10.13 8.13 -13.84
C GLU A 32 10.00 9.16 -12.71
N ASP A 33 8.78 9.68 -12.49
CA ASP A 33 8.45 10.65 -11.46
C ASP A 33 7.60 10.06 -10.33
N VAL A 34 7.68 8.72 -10.13
CA VAL A 34 6.95 7.98 -9.09
C VAL A 34 7.92 7.33 -8.10
N MET A 35 7.74 7.62 -6.81
CA MET A 35 8.32 6.88 -5.70
C MET A 35 7.25 5.99 -5.06
N ILE A 36 7.51 4.68 -5.00
CA ILE A 36 6.66 3.70 -4.33
C ILE A 36 7.44 3.06 -3.19
N ARG A 37 6.91 3.13 -1.97
CA ARG A 37 7.37 2.38 -0.81
C ARG A 37 6.38 1.28 -0.48
N LEU A 38 6.87 0.05 -0.41
CA LEU A 38 6.07 -1.11 -0.02
C LEU A 38 6.12 -1.29 1.50
N ILE A 39 5.03 -0.93 2.17
CA ILE A 39 4.90 -1.01 3.63
C ILE A 39 4.68 -2.46 4.06
N ALA A 40 3.74 -3.17 3.45
CA ALA A 40 3.42 -4.56 3.80
C ALA A 40 3.00 -5.39 2.58
N GLY A 41 3.29 -6.70 2.63
CA GLY A 41 2.93 -7.64 1.59
C GLY A 41 3.85 -7.59 0.37
N GLU A 42 3.28 -7.81 -0.83
CA GLU A 42 4.02 -7.99 -2.09
C GLU A 42 3.39 -7.16 -3.22
N ALA A 43 4.21 -6.40 -3.96
CA ALA A 43 3.75 -5.60 -5.11
C ALA A 43 4.92 -5.24 -6.03
N TYR A 44 4.67 -5.14 -7.34
CA TYR A 44 5.67 -4.75 -8.35
C TYR A 44 6.98 -5.56 -8.28
N GLY A 45 6.90 -6.85 -7.94
CA GLY A 45 8.08 -7.70 -7.75
C GLY A 45 8.90 -7.43 -6.47
N MET A 46 8.44 -6.52 -5.61
CA MET A 46 9.01 -6.26 -4.29
C MET A 46 8.27 -7.03 -3.20
N SER A 47 8.97 -7.35 -2.11
CA SER A 47 8.43 -8.00 -0.91
C SER A 47 8.83 -7.21 0.34
N SER A 48 7.85 -6.81 1.16
CA SER A 48 8.12 -6.15 2.45
C SER A 48 8.60 -7.14 3.51
N PRO A 49 9.47 -6.74 4.45
CA PRO A 49 9.82 -7.55 5.62
C PRO A 49 8.72 -7.60 6.69
N VAL A 50 7.64 -6.82 6.56
CA VAL A 50 6.51 -6.84 7.50
C VAL A 50 5.78 -8.17 7.39
N LYS A 51 5.68 -8.88 8.51
CA LYS A 51 4.94 -10.14 8.60
C LYS A 51 3.45 -9.91 8.36
N THR A 52 2.90 -10.54 7.34
CA THR A 52 1.45 -10.61 7.07
C THR A 52 0.97 -12.06 7.17
N TYR A 53 -0.34 -12.24 7.35
CA TYR A 53 -0.96 -13.56 7.48
C TYR A 53 -1.96 -13.87 6.36
N SER A 54 -2.11 -12.95 5.41
CA SER A 54 -2.92 -13.09 4.21
C SER A 54 -2.25 -12.32 3.06
N PRO A 55 -2.53 -12.67 1.79
CA PRO A 55 -2.03 -11.93 0.65
C PRO A 55 -2.55 -10.48 0.64
N LEU A 56 -1.66 -9.51 0.63
CA LEU A 56 -2.00 -8.09 0.54
C LEU A 56 -0.86 -7.27 -0.07
N PHE A 57 -1.16 -6.02 -0.37
CA PHE A 57 -0.17 -4.98 -0.55
C PHE A 57 -0.62 -3.73 0.18
N TYR A 58 0.33 -3.02 0.80
CA TYR A 58 0.11 -1.69 1.35
C TYR A 58 1.24 -0.78 0.89
N LEU A 59 0.89 0.24 0.13
CA LEU A 59 1.81 1.12 -0.58
C LEU A 59 1.70 2.55 -0.07
N ASP A 60 2.85 3.21 0.04
CA ASP A 60 2.97 4.66 0.17
C ASP A 60 3.58 5.19 -1.12
N ILE A 61 2.83 6.03 -1.83
CA ILE A 61 3.15 6.48 -3.18
C ILE A 61 3.22 8.00 -3.19
N THR A 62 4.32 8.52 -3.72
CA THR A 62 4.48 9.94 -4.04
C THR A 62 4.78 10.03 -5.53
N ALA A 63 4.06 10.90 -6.23
CA ALA A 63 4.19 11.04 -7.67
C ALA A 63 4.01 12.50 -8.09
N ASP A 64 4.73 12.92 -9.12
CA ASP A 64 4.57 14.26 -9.68
C ASP A 64 3.35 14.34 -10.61
N LYS A 65 2.92 15.57 -10.91
CA LYS A 65 1.77 15.83 -11.77
C LYS A 65 1.95 15.19 -13.16
N GLY A 66 0.96 14.41 -13.57
CA GLY A 66 0.95 13.74 -14.88
C GLY A 66 1.56 12.34 -14.86
N SER A 67 2.11 11.90 -13.72
CA SER A 67 2.57 10.53 -13.54
C SER A 67 1.43 9.53 -13.60
N LEU A 68 1.73 8.32 -14.06
CA LEU A 68 0.82 7.19 -14.08
C LEU A 68 1.34 6.07 -13.20
N VAL A 69 0.45 5.50 -12.39
CA VAL A 69 0.76 4.37 -11.52
C VAL A 69 -0.17 3.23 -11.87
N GLU A 70 0.40 2.12 -12.33
CA GLU A 70 -0.37 0.93 -12.64
C GLU A 70 -0.77 0.17 -11.37
N ARG A 71 -1.97 -0.41 -11.33
CA ARG A 71 -2.38 -1.26 -10.20
C ARG A 71 -1.50 -2.53 -10.14
N PRO A 72 -0.90 -2.87 -8.99
CA PRO A 72 0.05 -3.99 -8.89
C PRO A 72 -0.60 -5.36 -9.09
N ASN A 73 -1.83 -5.56 -8.60
CA ASN A 73 -2.61 -6.77 -8.82
C ASN A 73 -4.05 -6.41 -9.21
N ARG A 74 -4.44 -6.78 -10.43
CA ARG A 74 -5.77 -6.48 -10.99
C ARG A 74 -6.89 -7.35 -10.41
N HIS A 75 -6.55 -8.48 -9.79
CA HIS A 75 -7.52 -9.44 -9.25
C HIS A 75 -7.80 -9.26 -7.76
N GLN A 76 -6.97 -8.47 -7.06
CA GLN A 76 -7.14 -8.19 -5.65
C GLN A 76 -7.85 -6.85 -5.46
N GLU A 77 -8.90 -6.79 -4.64
CA GLU A 77 -9.57 -5.55 -4.22
C GLU A 77 -8.56 -4.55 -3.60
N ALA A 78 -8.75 -3.26 -3.85
CA ALA A 78 -7.79 -2.25 -3.45
C ALA A 78 -8.48 -0.92 -3.21
N ALA A 79 -8.07 -0.22 -2.15
CA ALA A 79 -8.49 1.14 -1.88
C ALA A 79 -7.30 2.10 -1.96
N ILE A 80 -7.57 3.36 -2.30
CA ILE A 80 -6.61 4.45 -2.33
C ILE A 80 -7.08 5.53 -1.35
N TYR A 81 -6.14 6.01 -0.54
CA TYR A 81 -6.35 7.14 0.36
C TYR A 81 -5.45 8.30 -0.06
N CYS A 82 -6.04 9.37 -0.60
CA CYS A 82 -5.28 10.54 -1.04
C CYS A 82 -4.93 11.41 0.16
N ILE A 83 -3.64 11.48 0.51
CA ILE A 83 -3.14 12.29 1.64
C ILE A 83 -2.98 13.76 1.21
N SER A 84 -2.40 14.00 0.04
CA SER A 84 -2.07 15.34 -0.49
C SER A 84 -2.00 15.34 -2.03
N GLY A 85 -2.28 16.48 -2.68
CA GLY A 85 -2.47 16.60 -4.14
C GLY A 85 -3.90 16.38 -4.66
N SER A 86 -4.01 15.59 -5.71
CA SER A 86 -5.26 15.05 -6.27
C SER A 86 -4.89 13.88 -7.17
N ILE A 87 -5.81 12.95 -7.36
CA ILE A 87 -5.60 11.78 -8.22
C ILE A 87 -6.83 11.56 -9.09
N GLU A 88 -6.63 10.95 -10.25
CA GLU A 88 -7.72 10.45 -11.08
C GLU A 88 -7.68 8.93 -11.08
N VAL A 89 -8.81 8.30 -10.76
CA VAL A 89 -8.96 6.83 -10.75
C VAL A 89 -10.13 6.47 -11.63
N GLY A 90 -9.85 5.82 -12.77
CA GLY A 90 -10.89 5.39 -13.72
C GLY A 90 -11.78 6.54 -14.24
N GLY A 91 -11.22 7.74 -14.42
CA GLY A 91 -11.96 8.95 -14.83
C GLY A 91 -12.62 9.71 -13.68
N ILE A 92 -12.52 9.24 -12.44
CA ILE A 92 -13.04 9.91 -11.25
C ILE A 92 -11.92 10.72 -10.60
N ASN A 93 -12.08 12.04 -10.54
CA ASN A 93 -11.16 12.93 -9.85
C ASN A 93 -11.44 12.91 -8.33
N LEU A 94 -10.37 12.74 -7.56
CA LEU A 94 -10.37 12.64 -6.11
C LEU A 94 -9.44 13.71 -5.52
N GLU A 95 -9.94 14.52 -4.61
CA GLU A 95 -9.19 15.59 -3.92
C GLU A 95 -9.12 15.31 -2.40
N GLN A 96 -7.96 15.53 -1.75
CA GLN A 96 -7.79 15.12 -0.35
C GLN A 96 -8.65 15.87 0.68
N PRO A 97 -8.89 15.25 1.86
CA PRO A 97 -8.64 13.83 2.15
C PRO A 97 -9.84 12.98 1.73
N VAL A 98 -9.61 11.98 0.89
CA VAL A 98 -10.66 11.08 0.40
C VAL A 98 -10.17 9.63 0.33
N CYS A 99 -11.07 8.71 0.65
CA CYS A 99 -10.89 7.26 0.50
C CYS A 99 -11.76 6.77 -0.66
N PHE A 100 -11.18 5.97 -1.55
CA PHE A 100 -11.86 5.34 -2.68
C PHE A 100 -11.52 3.85 -2.69
N ALA A 101 -12.51 2.96 -2.83
CA ALA A 101 -12.37 1.50 -2.79
C ALA A 101 -12.95 0.85 -4.06
#